data_AF-A0A382G5T8-F1
#
_entry.id   AF-A0A382G5T8-F1
#
_cell.length_a   1.000
_cell.length_b   1.000
_cell.length_c   1.000
_cell.angle_alpha   90.00
_cell.angle_beta   90.00
_cell.angle_gamma   90.00
#
_symmetry.space_group_name_H-M   'P 1'
#
loop_
_entity.id
_entity.type
_entity.pdbx_description
1 polymer ?
#
loop_
_entity_poly.entity_id
_entity_poly.type
_entity_poly.pdbx_seq_one_letter_code
_entity_poly.pdbx_strand_id
1 'polypeptide(L)'
;TLYALRPKDGKILFAKPGPEVRAAGAIFKNILVLAGFRKDVFGFDVRTGEKLWTFHTIPEEGEFGHETWDKPENGANCWGGMSLDSHRGIAYVSTGSPKPNFLGHTHRGINLFANCVIALDAKTGKRLWHFQEIRHDIWDLDVPCAPNLVTVTRNGQKVDAVAQVTKMGNTLVLDRVTGKPLFPFRLKRAPTSPTPGELTSAYQPAPELPEPFIRQEFTLNDVPDRSPKARAHVLKQIEGMRHGFYQTHAPGMPIVMLPGTHGGAEWTGACFDPESELLYVSATELPSIVKITRINRPVVDETKLPSTAGRKVYETFCIACHGPNRQGVGVAPSILGLSPRLKDQDVRELIPKGRGGMPPLPVLNKKQTDDLLEYLFDRDREYPKPLERPERPTYGFGGFPKLFDHEGYPGIKPPWGILAAINLNTGKLSWKIPYGEYEKLTAQGMPLTGTRNFGGPLVTKGGLVFCSGTADNKIRAFDKATGKELWAARLPFVGSAPPATYAVNS
;
A
#
# COMPACT_ATOMS: atom_id res chain seq x y z
N THR A 1 5.68 16.61 -15.93
CA THR A 1 5.16 17.83 -16.59
C THR A 1 3.65 17.85 -16.45
N LEU A 2 3.08 19.00 -16.10
CA LEU A 2 1.64 19.25 -16.06
C LEU A 2 1.22 19.90 -17.39
N TYR A 3 0.18 19.35 -18.02
CA TYR A 3 -0.37 19.85 -19.29
C TYR A 3 -1.83 20.25 -19.12
N ALA A 4 -2.24 21.29 -19.82
CA ALA A 4 -3.64 21.53 -20.13
C ALA A 4 -3.85 21.40 -21.64
N LEU A 5 -4.84 20.60 -22.05
CA LEU A 5 -5.19 20.37 -23.44
C LEU A 5 -6.62 20.84 -23.69
N ARG A 6 -6.87 21.47 -24.83
CA ARG A 6 -8.22 21.83 -25.28
C ARG A 6 -8.97 20.57 -25.71
N PRO A 7 -10.12 20.20 -25.10
CA PRO A 7 -10.78 18.94 -25.40
C PRO A 7 -11.21 18.75 -26.87
N LYS A 8 -11.53 19.86 -27.57
CA LYS A 8 -12.03 19.82 -28.95
C LYS A 8 -11.02 19.27 -29.96
N ASP A 9 -9.74 19.56 -29.77
CA ASP A 9 -8.70 19.32 -30.77
C ASP A 9 -7.34 18.90 -30.20
N GLY A 10 -7.25 18.73 -28.87
CA GLY A 10 -6.02 18.35 -28.20
C GLY A 10 -4.94 19.44 -28.17
N LYS A 11 -5.24 20.69 -28.55
CA LYS A 11 -4.25 21.77 -28.52
C LYS A 11 -3.72 21.96 -27.10
N ILE A 12 -2.39 21.93 -26.94
CA ILE A 12 -1.73 22.25 -25.66
C ILE A 12 -1.92 23.74 -25.37
N LEU A 13 -2.59 24.04 -24.26
CA LEU A 13 -2.81 25.40 -23.75
C LEU A 13 -1.62 25.87 -22.90
N PHE A 14 -1.07 24.98 -22.08
CA PHE A 14 0.23 25.17 -21.42
C PHE A 14 0.89 23.81 -21.13
N ALA A 15 2.21 23.87 -20.91
CA ALA A 15 3.02 22.78 -20.36
C ALA A 15 3.98 23.36 -19.31
N LYS A 16 3.90 22.87 -18.07
CA LYS A 16 4.70 23.38 -16.94
C LYS A 16 5.36 22.23 -16.17
N PRO A 17 6.48 22.47 -15.47
CA PRO A 17 6.97 21.51 -14.48
C PRO A 17 5.86 21.18 -13.47
N GLY A 18 5.73 19.91 -13.11
CA GLY A 18 4.71 19.43 -12.20
C GLY A 18 5.22 18.21 -11.43
N PRO A 19 4.58 17.88 -10.29
CA PRO A 19 5.01 16.77 -9.45
C PRO A 19 4.84 15.42 -10.17
N GLU A 20 5.54 14.40 -9.68
CA GLU A 20 5.23 13.02 -10.03
C GLU A 20 3.89 12.65 -9.39
N VAL A 21 2.93 12.18 -10.19
CA VAL A 21 1.56 11.82 -9.74
C VAL A 21 1.19 10.47 -10.32
N ARG A 22 0.38 9.69 -9.59
CA ARG A 22 -0.21 8.43 -10.07
C ARG A 22 -1.73 8.40 -9.98
N ALA A 23 -2.31 9.20 -9.10
CA ALA A 23 -3.74 9.36 -8.96
C ALA A 23 -4.20 10.64 -9.66
N ALA A 24 -5.46 10.64 -10.13
CA ALA A 24 -6.07 11.83 -10.69
C ALA A 24 -6.30 12.90 -9.62
N GLY A 25 -6.16 14.17 -10.01
CA GLY A 25 -6.56 15.32 -9.19
C GLY A 25 -8.01 15.70 -9.41
N ALA A 26 -8.46 16.73 -8.70
CA ALA A 26 -9.78 17.32 -8.87
C ALA A 26 -9.70 18.84 -8.97
N ILE A 27 -10.63 19.45 -9.70
CA ILE A 27 -10.68 20.90 -9.89
C ILE A 27 -11.72 21.50 -8.94
N PHE A 28 -11.30 22.43 -8.09
CA PHE A 28 -12.17 23.31 -7.32
C PHE A 28 -12.05 24.74 -7.85
N LYS A 29 -13.11 25.26 -8.47
CA LYS A 29 -13.10 26.56 -9.16
C LYS A 29 -11.98 26.62 -10.21
N ASN A 30 -10.97 27.48 -10.03
CA ASN A 30 -9.80 27.58 -10.91
C ASN A 30 -8.57 26.83 -10.37
N ILE A 31 -8.71 25.98 -9.35
CA ILE A 31 -7.60 25.33 -8.68
C ILE A 31 -7.66 23.83 -8.91
N LEU A 32 -6.64 23.28 -9.54
CA LEU A 32 -6.39 21.85 -9.62
C LEU A 32 -5.65 21.39 -8.37
N VAL A 33 -6.30 20.56 -7.56
CA VAL A 33 -5.69 19.89 -6.41
C VAL A 33 -5.11 18.56 -6.87
N LEU A 34 -3.82 18.33 -6.58
CA LEU A 34 -3.09 17.13 -6.97
C LEU A 34 -2.38 16.51 -5.77
N ALA A 35 -2.62 15.22 -5.56
CA ALA A 35 -1.91 14.38 -4.62
C ALA A 35 -0.59 13.88 -5.24
N GLY A 36 0.55 14.21 -4.62
CA GLY A 36 1.86 13.81 -5.09
C GLY A 36 2.15 12.33 -4.83
N PHE A 37 2.77 11.65 -5.81
CA PHE A 37 3.12 10.23 -5.69
C PHE A 37 4.21 9.98 -4.64
N ARG A 38 5.20 10.87 -4.53
CA ARG A 38 6.33 10.72 -3.59
C ARG A 38 6.10 11.37 -2.24
N LYS A 39 5.47 12.56 -2.23
CA LYS A 39 5.08 13.33 -1.05
C LYS A 39 4.20 14.49 -1.48
N ASP A 40 3.52 15.06 -0.49
CA ASP A 40 2.88 16.37 -0.51
C ASP A 40 1.63 16.47 -1.39
N VAL A 41 0.86 17.55 -1.17
CA VAL A 41 -0.34 17.88 -1.94
C VAL A 41 -0.17 19.28 -2.48
N PHE A 42 -0.61 19.50 -3.72
CA PHE A 42 -0.34 20.72 -4.45
C PHE A 42 -1.63 21.33 -4.99
N GLY A 43 -1.70 22.66 -5.00
CA GLY A 43 -2.71 23.42 -5.73
C GLY A 43 -2.08 24.14 -6.92
N PHE A 44 -2.69 24.02 -8.09
CA PHE A 44 -2.27 24.72 -9.31
C PHE A 44 -3.40 25.53 -9.93
N ASP A 45 -3.10 26.69 -10.50
CA ASP A 45 -4.08 27.42 -11.31
C ASP A 45 -4.31 26.68 -12.65
N VAL A 46 -5.57 26.36 -12.97
CA VAL A 46 -5.93 25.59 -14.17
C VAL A 46 -5.78 26.35 -15.49
N ARG A 47 -5.57 27.66 -15.45
CA ARG A 47 -5.41 28.51 -16.63
C ARG A 47 -3.94 28.74 -16.96
N THR A 48 -3.09 28.90 -15.95
CA THR A 48 -1.67 29.24 -16.13
C THR A 48 -0.73 28.06 -15.86
N GLY A 49 -1.18 27.07 -15.08
CA GLY A 49 -0.35 25.98 -14.57
C GLY A 49 0.59 26.39 -13.44
N GLU A 50 0.42 27.59 -12.86
CA GLU A 50 1.24 28.07 -11.75
C GLU A 50 0.88 27.37 -10.43
N LYS A 51 1.89 27.02 -9.64
CA LYS A 51 1.69 26.45 -8.30
C LYS A 51 1.22 27.54 -7.33
N LEU A 52 0.06 27.35 -6.74
CA LEU A 52 -0.57 28.29 -5.80
C LEU A 52 -0.20 27.99 -4.36
N TRP A 53 -0.13 26.71 -3.99
CA TRP A 53 0.19 26.26 -2.63
C TRP A 53 0.73 24.84 -2.61
N THR A 54 1.41 24.50 -1.51
CA THR A 54 1.89 23.15 -1.19
C THR A 54 1.46 22.84 0.24
N PHE A 55 0.93 21.65 0.49
CA PHE A 55 0.77 21.08 1.82
C PHE A 55 1.80 19.97 2.00
N HIS A 56 2.69 20.13 2.97
CA HIS A 56 3.73 19.15 3.26
C HIS A 56 3.16 18.00 4.10
N THR A 57 3.26 16.79 3.56
CA THR A 57 2.78 15.55 4.22
C THR A 57 3.73 15.05 5.30
N ILE A 58 5.02 15.35 5.12
CA ILE A 58 6.04 15.31 6.14
C ILE A 58 6.29 16.77 6.54
N PRO A 59 5.83 17.20 7.73
CA PRO A 59 5.88 18.60 8.12
C PRO A 59 7.31 19.14 8.26
N GLU A 60 7.55 20.33 7.74
CA GLU A 60 8.79 21.09 7.92
C GLU A 60 8.83 21.75 9.30
N GLU A 61 10.01 22.27 9.70
CA GLU A 61 10.16 22.93 10.99
C GLU A 61 9.16 24.09 11.15
N GLY A 62 8.43 24.10 12.26
CA GLY A 62 7.36 25.07 12.53
C GLY A 62 5.97 24.68 12.01
N GLU A 63 5.86 23.62 11.20
CA GLU A 63 4.57 23.07 10.78
C GLU A 63 4.01 22.06 11.79
N PHE A 64 2.68 21.95 11.85
CA PHE A 64 2.02 21.02 12.77
C PHE A 64 2.42 19.57 12.49
N GLY A 65 2.86 18.85 13.53
CA GLY A 65 3.23 17.44 13.45
C GLY A 65 4.71 17.22 13.18
N HIS A 66 5.50 18.28 12.96
CA HIS A 66 6.95 18.19 12.79
C HIS A 66 7.63 17.49 13.97
N GLU A 67 7.20 17.80 15.19
CA GLU A 67 7.70 17.24 16.45
C GLU A 67 7.43 15.73 16.60
N THR A 68 6.58 15.18 15.75
CA THR A 68 6.28 13.75 15.74
C THR A 68 7.26 12.91 14.92
N TRP A 69 8.26 13.57 14.34
CA TRP A 69 9.40 12.97 13.66
C TRP A 69 10.68 13.37 14.38
N ASP A 70 11.63 12.46 14.42
CA ASP A 70 13.00 12.77 14.85
C ASP A 70 13.93 13.10 13.67
N LYS A 71 13.88 12.29 12.61
CA LYS A 71 14.66 12.38 11.38
C LYS A 71 13.74 11.99 10.21
N PRO A 72 12.97 12.94 9.66
CA PRO A 72 12.12 12.64 8.53
C PRO A 72 12.97 12.26 7.31
N GLU A 73 12.87 11.01 6.85
CA GLU A 73 13.54 10.56 5.62
C GLU A 73 12.59 10.68 4.41
N ASN A 74 11.50 9.92 4.42
CA ASN A 74 10.53 9.82 3.33
C ASN A 74 9.23 9.13 3.81
N GLY A 75 8.24 9.01 2.93
CA GLY A 75 6.95 8.36 3.22
C GLY A 75 5.79 9.36 3.25
N ALA A 76 4.72 9.01 3.97
CA ALA A 76 3.48 9.80 4.07
C ALA A 76 2.93 10.24 2.70
N ASN A 77 3.20 9.46 1.65
CA ASN A 77 2.95 9.85 0.29
C ASN A 77 1.47 9.65 -0.10
N CYS A 78 0.92 10.53 -0.94
CA CYS A 78 -0.50 10.55 -1.26
C CYS A 78 -0.85 9.70 -2.50
N TRP A 79 -0.20 8.54 -2.65
CA TRP A 79 -0.27 7.74 -3.87
C TRP A 79 -1.65 7.13 -4.13
N GLY A 80 -2.45 6.93 -3.08
CA GLY A 80 -3.84 6.46 -3.16
C GLY A 80 -4.82 7.48 -3.72
N GLY A 81 -4.42 8.74 -3.83
CA GLY A 81 -5.21 9.82 -4.41
C GLY A 81 -6.05 10.59 -3.40
N MET A 82 -7.11 11.22 -3.92
CA MET A 82 -7.95 12.14 -3.17
C MET A 82 -9.39 12.16 -3.69
N SER A 83 -10.31 12.67 -2.88
CA SER A 83 -11.65 13.09 -3.31
C SER A 83 -11.90 14.55 -2.92
N LEU A 84 -12.89 15.18 -3.55
CA LEU A 84 -13.18 16.60 -3.39
C LEU A 84 -14.67 16.80 -3.14
N ASP A 85 -15.01 17.42 -2.02
CA ASP A 85 -16.34 18.00 -1.81
C ASP A 85 -16.34 19.40 -2.45
N SER A 86 -16.86 19.49 -3.68
CA SER A 86 -16.89 20.73 -4.44
C SER A 86 -17.89 21.75 -3.91
N HIS A 87 -18.86 21.34 -3.08
CA HIS A 87 -19.77 22.27 -2.43
C HIS A 87 -19.04 23.00 -1.29
N ARG A 88 -18.31 22.25 -0.45
CA ARG A 88 -17.59 22.81 0.70
C ARG A 88 -16.19 23.31 0.37
N GLY A 89 -15.63 22.92 -0.78
CA GLY A 89 -14.26 23.24 -1.14
C GLY A 89 -13.24 22.50 -0.28
N ILE A 90 -13.53 21.24 0.08
CA ILE A 90 -12.67 20.43 0.94
C ILE A 90 -12.12 19.25 0.14
N ALA A 91 -10.79 19.16 0.06
CA ALA A 91 -10.07 18.03 -0.49
C ALA A 91 -9.76 17.02 0.61
N TYR A 92 -10.07 15.75 0.40
CA TYR A 92 -9.79 14.64 1.31
C TYR A 92 -8.71 13.76 0.70
N VAL A 93 -7.60 13.61 1.42
CA VAL A 93 -6.37 12.97 0.93
C VAL A 93 -6.02 11.81 1.85
N SER A 94 -5.69 10.66 1.27
CA SER A 94 -5.16 9.49 1.98
C SER A 94 -3.65 9.44 1.87
N THR A 95 -2.94 9.15 2.96
CA THR A 95 -1.48 9.04 2.97
C THR A 95 -0.99 7.63 3.30
N GLY A 96 0.15 7.31 2.71
CA GLY A 96 0.87 6.07 2.96
C GLY A 96 1.65 6.03 4.28
N SER A 97 2.34 4.92 4.50
CA SER A 97 3.18 4.69 5.68
C SER A 97 4.43 5.59 5.69
N PRO A 98 5.12 5.76 6.84
CA PRO A 98 6.46 6.32 6.83
C PRO A 98 7.41 5.34 6.11
N LYS A 99 8.52 5.87 5.61
CA LYS A 99 9.54 5.08 4.92
C LYS A 99 10.89 5.25 5.59
N PRO A 100 11.76 4.23 5.57
CA PRO A 100 11.63 2.94 4.88
C PRO A 100 10.62 1.98 5.50
N ASN A 101 9.86 1.27 4.65
CA ASN A 101 8.88 0.28 5.09
C ASN A 101 9.55 -0.79 5.98
N PHE A 102 8.82 -1.24 7.00
CA PHE A 102 9.28 -2.23 7.98
C PHE A 102 10.48 -1.80 8.83
N LEU A 103 10.96 -0.58 8.76
CA LEU A 103 12.22 -0.19 9.42
C LEU A 103 12.03 1.12 10.19
N GLY A 104 11.49 1.02 11.40
CA GLY A 104 11.13 2.17 12.26
C GLY A 104 12.31 2.93 12.86
N HIS A 105 13.49 2.29 12.93
CA HIS A 105 14.69 2.84 13.56
C HIS A 105 15.19 4.18 12.96
N THR A 106 14.89 4.49 11.71
CA THR A 106 15.31 5.75 11.07
C THR A 106 14.30 6.88 11.19
N HIS A 107 13.03 6.60 11.52
CA HIS A 107 11.96 7.59 11.63
C HIS A 107 11.17 7.45 12.94
N ARG A 108 11.83 7.55 14.09
CA ARG A 108 11.14 7.36 15.38
C ARG A 108 10.11 8.47 15.63
N GLY A 109 9.00 8.10 16.26
CA GLY A 109 7.89 9.01 16.59
C GLY A 109 6.58 8.52 16.00
N ILE A 110 5.47 9.24 16.18
CA ILE A 110 4.17 8.80 15.64
C ILE A 110 4.01 9.13 14.14
N ASN A 111 4.93 9.93 13.58
CA ASN A 111 5.09 10.15 12.14
C ASN A 111 3.89 10.82 11.43
N LEU A 112 3.35 11.94 11.96
CA LEU A 112 2.28 12.67 11.27
C LEU A 112 2.80 13.39 10.03
N PHE A 113 2.22 13.24 8.83
CA PHE A 113 0.89 12.71 8.53
C PHE A 113 0.92 11.37 7.78
N ALA A 114 1.74 10.40 8.19
CA ALA A 114 1.68 9.04 7.67
C ALA A 114 0.41 8.29 8.15
N ASN A 115 -0.10 7.37 7.33
CA ASN A 115 -1.30 6.56 7.59
C ASN A 115 -2.53 7.39 7.97
N CYS A 116 -2.75 8.51 7.29
CA CYS A 116 -3.80 9.48 7.61
C CYS A 116 -4.87 9.59 6.53
N VAL A 117 -6.07 9.98 6.97
CA VAL A 117 -7.03 10.74 6.15
C VAL A 117 -6.91 12.20 6.54
N ILE A 118 -6.67 13.08 5.58
CA ILE A 118 -6.43 14.51 5.79
C ILE A 118 -7.49 15.30 5.04
N ALA A 119 -8.11 16.28 5.70
CA ALA A 119 -8.97 17.26 5.05
C ALA A 119 -8.24 18.59 4.89
N LEU A 120 -8.18 19.08 3.66
CA LEU A 120 -7.53 20.33 3.28
C LEU A 120 -8.57 21.29 2.67
N ASP A 121 -8.46 22.56 2.99
CA ASP A 121 -9.13 23.62 2.24
C ASP A 121 -8.56 23.64 0.81
N ALA A 122 -9.39 23.36 -0.19
CA ALA A 122 -8.95 23.20 -1.58
C ALA A 122 -8.42 24.51 -2.19
N LYS A 123 -8.76 25.67 -1.61
CA LYS A 123 -8.31 26.98 -2.11
C LYS A 123 -6.90 27.32 -1.61
N THR A 124 -6.59 26.94 -0.38
CA THR A 124 -5.40 27.41 0.33
C THR A 124 -4.40 26.31 0.68
N GLY A 125 -4.81 25.04 0.61
CA GLY A 125 -4.02 23.91 1.10
C GLY A 125 -3.98 23.79 2.62
N LYS A 126 -4.68 24.67 3.35
CA LYS A 126 -4.67 24.67 4.82
C LYS A 126 -5.32 23.41 5.37
N ARG A 127 -4.66 22.75 6.32
CA ARG A 127 -5.23 21.61 7.06
C ARG A 127 -6.44 22.04 7.88
N LEU A 128 -7.58 21.39 7.62
CA LEU A 128 -8.81 21.54 8.40
C LEU A 128 -8.82 20.53 9.55
N TRP A 129 -8.61 19.25 9.23
CA TRP A 129 -8.46 18.16 10.20
C TRP A 129 -7.63 17.02 9.60
N HIS A 130 -7.21 16.09 10.45
CA HIS A 130 -6.63 14.82 10.04
C HIS A 130 -7.07 13.72 11.01
N PHE A 131 -7.04 12.48 10.55
CA PHE A 131 -7.23 11.28 11.36
C PHE A 131 -6.12 10.28 11.01
N GLN A 132 -5.28 9.94 11.99
CA GLN A 132 -4.22 8.94 11.82
C GLN A 132 -4.72 7.58 12.29
N GLU A 133 -4.71 6.59 11.39
CA GLU A 133 -5.09 5.23 11.71
C GLU A 133 -3.97 4.50 12.46
N ILE A 134 -2.80 4.37 11.82
CA ILE A 134 -1.66 3.62 12.37
C ILE A 134 -0.59 4.60 12.82
N ARG A 135 -0.07 4.38 14.03
CA ARG A 135 1.00 5.22 14.61
C ARG A 135 2.32 4.49 14.51
N HIS A 136 3.36 5.16 14.02
CA HIS A 136 4.68 4.55 13.84
C HIS A 136 4.60 3.22 13.06
N ASP A 137 4.08 3.27 11.84
CA ASP A 137 3.85 2.08 11.04
C ASP A 137 5.18 1.43 10.58
N ILE A 138 5.36 0.17 10.98
CA ILE A 138 6.49 -0.71 10.59
C ILE A 138 5.98 -1.97 9.87
N TRP A 139 4.85 -1.86 9.19
CA TRP A 139 4.12 -2.94 8.55
C TRP A 139 3.70 -2.63 7.10
N ASP A 140 3.89 -1.41 6.59
CA ASP A 140 3.47 -1.01 5.22
C ASP A 140 1.95 -1.11 5.02
N LEU A 141 1.21 -0.64 6.04
CA LEU A 141 -0.25 -0.64 6.09
C LEU A 141 -0.79 0.76 5.74
N ASP A 142 -0.44 1.23 4.53
CA ASP A 142 -0.96 2.48 3.95
C ASP A 142 -2.49 2.61 4.03
N VAL A 143 -2.96 3.86 3.99
CA VAL A 143 -4.33 4.19 3.58
C VAL A 143 -4.32 4.34 2.05
N PRO A 144 -4.78 3.34 1.27
CA PRO A 144 -4.24 3.11 -0.07
C PRO A 144 -5.06 3.74 -1.21
N CYS A 145 -6.22 4.34 -0.93
CA CYS A 145 -7.16 4.79 -1.97
C CYS A 145 -7.85 6.10 -1.61
N ALA A 146 -8.37 6.78 -2.63
CA ALA A 146 -9.17 7.99 -2.47
C ALA A 146 -10.37 7.74 -1.52
N PRO A 147 -10.63 8.64 -0.55
CA PRO A 147 -11.75 8.47 0.37
C PRO A 147 -13.11 8.58 -0.33
N ASN A 148 -14.08 7.70 -0.02
CA ASN A 148 -15.45 7.81 -0.51
C ASN A 148 -16.20 8.92 0.24
N LEU A 149 -16.80 9.85 -0.52
CA LEU A 149 -17.67 10.87 0.04
C LEU A 149 -19.11 10.34 0.09
N VAL A 150 -19.55 9.89 1.26
CA VAL A 150 -20.89 9.29 1.48
C VAL A 150 -21.78 10.15 2.36
N THR A 151 -23.09 9.88 2.33
CA THR A 151 -24.05 10.37 3.32
C THR A 151 -24.74 9.15 3.92
N VAL A 152 -24.83 9.10 5.25
CA VAL A 152 -25.39 7.98 6.01
C VAL A 152 -26.51 8.46 6.93
N THR A 153 -27.36 7.55 7.41
CA THR A 153 -28.38 7.86 8.41
C THR A 153 -27.94 7.43 9.81
N ARG A 154 -27.87 8.38 10.73
CA ARG A 154 -27.57 8.16 12.16
C ARG A 154 -28.66 8.77 13.02
N ASN A 155 -29.28 7.96 13.88
CA ASN A 155 -30.36 8.39 14.76
C ASN A 155 -31.48 9.15 14.01
N GLY A 156 -31.83 8.68 12.81
CA GLY A 156 -32.84 9.30 11.94
C GLY A 156 -32.36 10.54 11.16
N GLN A 157 -31.13 11.01 11.35
CA GLN A 157 -30.58 12.20 10.68
C GLN A 157 -29.56 11.82 9.60
N LYS A 158 -29.54 12.59 8.51
CA LYS A 158 -28.51 12.44 7.47
C LYS A 158 -27.21 13.10 7.94
N VAL A 159 -26.11 12.37 7.83
CA VAL A 159 -24.75 12.80 8.22
C VAL A 159 -23.82 12.58 7.04
N ASP A 160 -23.18 13.64 6.58
CA ASP A 160 -22.12 13.54 5.57
C ASP A 160 -20.85 12.98 6.21
N ALA A 161 -20.28 11.94 5.59
CA ALA A 161 -19.15 11.22 6.16
C ALA A 161 -18.12 10.80 5.11
N VAL A 162 -16.84 10.79 5.48
CA VAL A 162 -15.75 10.19 4.73
C VAL A 162 -15.67 8.72 5.10
N ALA A 163 -15.92 7.83 4.14
CA ALA A 163 -15.70 6.40 4.28
C ALA A 163 -14.36 6.03 3.63
N GLN A 164 -13.45 5.44 4.40
CA GLN A 164 -12.11 5.08 3.95
C GLN A 164 -11.86 3.61 4.24
N VAL A 165 -11.73 2.80 3.19
CA VAL A 165 -11.22 1.43 3.31
C VAL A 165 -9.69 1.46 3.35
N THR A 166 -9.07 0.55 4.09
CA THR A 166 -7.62 0.61 4.38
C THR A 166 -6.94 -0.74 4.13
N LYS A 167 -5.59 -0.76 4.11
CA LYS A 167 -4.83 -2.02 4.01
C LYS A 167 -5.04 -2.93 5.22
N MET A 168 -5.53 -2.44 6.35
CA MET A 168 -5.96 -3.31 7.44
C MET A 168 -7.20 -4.15 7.08
N GLY A 169 -7.90 -3.77 6.00
CA GLY A 169 -9.15 -4.39 5.58
C GLY A 169 -10.31 -4.17 6.55
N ASN A 170 -10.33 -2.97 7.13
CA ASN A 170 -11.43 -2.34 7.86
C ASN A 170 -11.90 -1.09 7.10
N THR A 171 -12.88 -0.39 7.66
CA THR A 171 -13.39 0.89 7.12
C THR A 171 -13.40 1.93 8.22
N LEU A 172 -12.79 3.09 7.98
CA LEU A 172 -12.98 4.28 8.81
C LEU A 172 -14.21 5.03 8.28
N VAL A 173 -15.09 5.47 9.19
CA VAL A 173 -16.20 6.36 8.83
C VAL A 173 -16.09 7.61 9.69
N LEU A 174 -15.70 8.72 9.08
CA LEU A 174 -15.36 9.96 9.76
C LEU A 174 -16.37 11.05 9.37
N ASP A 175 -16.78 11.89 10.32
CA ASP A 175 -17.56 13.08 10.01
C ASP A 175 -16.84 13.94 8.96
N ARG A 176 -17.56 14.35 7.90
CA ARG A 176 -17.02 15.09 6.75
C ARG A 176 -16.30 16.38 7.16
N VAL A 177 -16.77 17.07 8.20
CA VAL A 177 -16.32 18.41 8.58
C VAL A 177 -15.35 18.37 9.75
N THR A 178 -15.54 17.47 10.72
CA THR A 178 -14.74 17.44 11.94
C THR A 178 -13.70 16.32 11.97
N GLY A 179 -13.80 15.33 11.09
CA GLY A 179 -12.93 14.14 11.08
C GLY A 179 -13.12 13.21 12.27
N LYS A 180 -14.18 13.41 13.08
CA LYS A 180 -14.47 12.56 14.25
C LYS A 180 -15.05 11.22 13.76
N PRO A 181 -14.61 10.09 14.31
CA PRO A 181 -15.13 8.80 13.88
C PRO A 181 -16.60 8.63 14.30
N LEU A 182 -17.43 8.14 13.39
CA LEU A 182 -18.85 7.83 13.64
C LEU A 182 -19.06 6.47 14.32
N PHE A 183 -18.01 5.65 14.37
CA PHE A 183 -17.97 4.40 15.12
C PHE A 183 -16.82 4.43 16.14
N PRO A 184 -16.86 3.62 17.21
CA PRO A 184 -15.78 3.55 18.17
C PRO A 184 -14.45 3.18 17.50
N PHE A 185 -13.44 4.03 17.65
CA PHE A 185 -12.07 3.73 17.25
C PHE A 185 -11.28 3.27 18.47
N ARG A 186 -11.14 1.96 18.65
CA ARG A 186 -10.46 1.36 19.79
C ARG A 186 -9.00 1.05 19.47
N LEU A 187 -8.16 1.26 20.47
CA LEU A 187 -6.76 0.91 20.43
C LEU A 187 -6.47 -0.21 21.45
N LYS A 188 -5.66 -1.18 21.04
CA LYS A 188 -5.19 -2.28 21.88
C LYS A 188 -3.68 -2.19 22.03
N ARG A 189 -3.16 -2.58 23.21
CA ARG A 189 -1.71 -2.63 23.45
C ARG A 189 -1.05 -3.53 22.40
N ALA A 190 -0.04 -3.00 21.72
CA ALA A 190 0.71 -3.71 20.70
C ALA A 190 2.05 -4.23 21.25
N PRO A 191 2.65 -5.27 20.63
CA PRO A 191 3.99 -5.73 21.00
C PRO A 191 5.05 -4.65 20.79
N THR A 192 6.02 -4.58 21.71
CA THR A 192 7.22 -3.75 21.53
C THR A 192 8.19 -4.44 20.59
N SER A 193 8.87 -3.67 19.74
CA SER A 193 9.92 -4.21 18.88
C SER A 193 11.15 -4.62 19.69
N PRO A 194 11.68 -5.85 19.50
CA PRO A 194 12.97 -6.23 20.06
C PRO A 194 14.15 -5.79 19.16
N THR A 195 13.87 -5.14 18.02
CA THR A 195 14.92 -4.64 17.12
C THR A 195 15.71 -3.52 17.78
N PRO A 196 17.03 -3.66 17.96
CA PRO A 196 17.83 -2.60 18.58
C PRO A 196 17.73 -1.28 17.82
N GLY A 197 17.47 -0.20 18.55
CA GLY A 197 17.35 1.15 18.00
C GLY A 197 15.98 1.48 17.37
N GLU A 198 15.04 0.56 17.33
CA GLU A 198 13.66 0.79 16.88
C GLU A 198 12.77 1.22 18.05
N LEU A 199 11.83 2.14 17.80
CA LEU A 199 10.74 2.45 18.73
C LEU A 199 9.43 1.88 18.17
N THR A 200 8.41 1.78 19.01
CA THR A 200 7.07 1.37 18.57
C THR A 200 6.02 2.17 19.32
N SER A 201 4.90 2.45 18.66
CA SER A 201 3.73 2.98 19.39
C SER A 201 3.18 1.91 20.34
N ALA A 202 2.82 2.31 21.56
CA ALA A 202 2.35 1.37 22.60
C ALA A 202 0.98 0.75 22.28
N TYR A 203 0.19 1.41 21.43
CA TYR A 203 -1.17 0.99 21.09
C TYR A 203 -1.41 1.11 19.58
N GLN A 204 -2.08 0.12 19.02
CA GLN A 204 -2.48 0.08 17.61
C GLN A 204 -3.99 -0.16 17.47
N PRO A 205 -4.59 0.19 16.33
CA PRO A 205 -6.01 -0.04 16.06
C PRO A 205 -6.43 -1.50 16.24
N ALA A 206 -7.58 -1.69 16.88
CA ALA A 206 -8.28 -2.97 16.95
C ALA A 206 -9.72 -2.74 16.48
N PRO A 207 -9.96 -2.66 15.15
CA PRO A 207 -11.27 -2.28 14.62
C PRO A 207 -12.33 -3.34 14.93
N GLU A 208 -13.48 -2.88 15.45
CA GLU A 208 -14.67 -3.71 15.71
C GLU A 208 -15.84 -3.29 14.81
N LEU A 209 -16.05 -1.98 14.67
CA LEU A 209 -17.09 -1.37 13.85
C LEU A 209 -16.52 -0.19 13.03
N PRO A 210 -16.88 -0.07 11.74
CA PRO A 210 -17.47 -1.10 10.90
C PRO A 210 -16.69 -2.43 10.95
N GLU A 211 -17.41 -3.54 10.85
CA GLU A 211 -16.86 -4.89 10.91
C GLU A 211 -15.75 -5.03 9.88
N PRO A 212 -14.55 -5.48 10.27
CA PRO A 212 -13.48 -5.76 9.32
C PRO A 212 -13.93 -6.80 8.30
N PHE A 213 -13.67 -6.52 7.02
CA PHE A 213 -14.05 -7.42 5.93
C PHE A 213 -13.00 -8.51 5.68
N ILE A 214 -11.82 -8.41 6.31
CA ILE A 214 -10.81 -9.48 6.35
C ILE A 214 -10.36 -9.82 7.77
N ARG A 215 -9.67 -10.96 7.93
CA ARG A 215 -8.96 -11.31 9.18
C ARG A 215 -7.87 -10.28 9.53
N GLN A 216 -7.83 -9.89 10.80
CA GLN A 216 -6.94 -8.86 11.32
C GLN A 216 -5.60 -9.40 11.85
N GLU A 217 -5.44 -10.72 11.94
CA GLU A 217 -4.20 -11.37 12.37
C GLU A 217 -4.09 -12.79 11.81
N PHE A 218 -2.88 -13.33 11.75
CA PHE A 218 -2.62 -14.71 11.38
C PHE A 218 -2.42 -15.58 12.63
N THR A 219 -3.11 -16.72 12.69
CA THR A 219 -2.96 -17.74 13.74
C THR A 219 -2.72 -19.12 13.14
N LEU A 220 -2.29 -20.09 13.97
CA LEU A 220 -2.13 -21.47 13.51
C LEU A 220 -3.45 -22.13 13.07
N ASN A 221 -4.60 -21.59 13.51
CA ASN A 221 -5.92 -22.02 13.06
C ASN A 221 -6.20 -21.62 11.60
N ASP A 222 -5.48 -20.63 11.09
CA ASP A 222 -5.60 -20.13 9.72
C ASP A 222 -4.73 -20.88 8.71
N VAL A 223 -3.84 -21.78 9.17
CA VAL A 223 -3.01 -22.61 8.28
C VAL A 223 -3.91 -23.48 7.39
N PRO A 224 -3.62 -23.59 6.07
CA PRO A 224 -4.44 -24.37 5.14
C PRO A 224 -4.72 -25.79 5.63
N ASP A 225 -5.94 -26.26 5.39
CA ASP A 225 -6.43 -27.61 5.67
C ASP A 225 -6.90 -28.35 4.42
N ARG A 226 -6.71 -27.76 3.23
CA ARG A 226 -7.05 -28.36 1.92
C ARG A 226 -6.38 -29.73 1.69
N SER A 227 -5.15 -29.92 2.20
CA SER A 227 -4.49 -31.22 2.21
C SER A 227 -3.45 -31.31 3.34
N PRO A 228 -3.13 -32.53 3.83
CA PRO A 228 -2.07 -32.72 4.83
C PRO A 228 -0.72 -32.15 4.36
N LYS A 229 -0.41 -32.27 3.07
CA LYS A 229 0.83 -31.78 2.47
C LYS A 229 0.88 -30.25 2.41
N ALA A 230 -0.22 -29.58 2.06
CA ALA A 230 -0.31 -28.12 2.10
C ALA A 230 -0.14 -27.60 3.53
N ARG A 231 -0.82 -28.21 4.50
CA ARG A 231 -0.69 -27.89 5.92
C ARG A 231 0.75 -28.03 6.42
N ALA A 232 1.37 -29.19 6.19
CA ALA A 232 2.74 -29.47 6.63
C ALA A 232 3.76 -28.52 5.99
N HIS A 233 3.58 -28.20 4.71
CA HIS A 233 4.45 -27.26 4.00
C HIS A 233 4.40 -25.85 4.60
N VAL A 234 3.20 -25.34 4.87
CA VAL A 234 3.02 -24.01 5.49
C VAL A 234 3.54 -24.01 6.93
N LEU A 235 3.22 -25.02 7.75
CA LEU A 235 3.74 -25.15 9.11
C LEU A 235 5.26 -25.12 9.16
N LYS A 236 5.91 -25.84 8.23
CA LYS A 236 7.38 -25.84 8.11
C LYS A 236 7.93 -24.47 7.70
N GLN A 237 7.26 -23.74 6.82
CA GLN A 237 7.70 -22.40 6.43
C GLN A 237 7.64 -21.41 7.59
N ILE A 238 6.61 -21.49 8.43
CA ILE A 238 6.35 -20.52 9.51
C ILE A 238 6.96 -20.95 10.85
N GLU A 239 7.67 -22.08 10.89
CA GLU A 239 8.32 -22.60 12.08
C GLU A 239 9.29 -21.57 12.67
N GLY A 240 9.11 -21.27 13.96
CA GLY A 240 9.91 -20.26 14.67
C GLY A 240 9.63 -18.80 14.28
N MET A 241 8.67 -18.53 13.38
CA MET A 241 8.25 -17.16 13.05
C MET A 241 7.22 -16.65 14.07
N ARG A 242 7.22 -15.34 14.33
CA ARG A 242 6.20 -14.73 15.19
C ARG A 242 4.96 -14.37 14.34
N HIS A 243 3.78 -14.39 14.93
CA HIS A 243 2.53 -14.02 14.25
C HIS A 243 1.51 -13.51 15.27
N GLY A 244 0.38 -12.98 14.81
CA GLY A 244 -0.67 -12.39 15.65
C GLY A 244 -0.73 -10.86 15.56
N PHE A 245 -1.61 -10.27 16.38
CA PHE A 245 -1.88 -8.83 16.42
C PHE A 245 -0.62 -7.95 16.38
N TYR A 246 -0.45 -7.19 15.30
CA TYR A 246 0.62 -6.20 15.11
C TYR A 246 2.02 -6.72 15.52
N GLN A 247 2.29 -7.98 15.22
CA GLN A 247 3.54 -8.59 15.64
C GLN A 247 4.74 -7.88 14.97
N THR A 248 5.76 -7.57 15.78
CA THR A 248 7.01 -6.96 15.35
C THR A 248 8.03 -8.00 14.90
N HIS A 249 8.86 -7.62 13.93
CA HIS A 249 9.97 -8.45 13.43
C HIS A 249 11.31 -7.95 13.98
N ALA A 250 12.32 -8.81 13.97
CA ALA A 250 13.71 -8.45 14.30
C ALA A 250 14.70 -9.35 13.53
N PRO A 251 16.01 -9.04 13.50
CA PRO A 251 16.99 -9.94 12.90
C PRO A 251 16.92 -11.34 13.56
N GLY A 252 16.69 -12.37 12.73
CA GLY A 252 16.50 -13.74 13.22
C GLY A 252 15.10 -14.05 13.77
N MET A 253 14.20 -13.05 13.82
CA MET A 253 12.80 -13.19 14.27
C MET A 253 11.85 -12.67 13.19
N PRO A 254 11.69 -13.39 12.05
CA PRO A 254 10.74 -13.00 11.03
C PRO A 254 9.29 -13.15 11.52
N ILE A 255 8.37 -12.48 10.83
CA ILE A 255 6.94 -12.55 11.12
C ILE A 255 6.13 -13.08 9.95
N VAL A 256 5.04 -13.78 10.27
CA VAL A 256 3.90 -13.96 9.37
C VAL A 256 2.91 -12.85 9.64
N MET A 257 2.74 -11.97 8.66
CA MET A 257 1.92 -10.77 8.77
C MET A 257 0.60 -10.96 8.01
N LEU A 258 -0.51 -10.75 8.73
CA LEU A 258 -1.85 -10.59 8.16
C LEU A 258 -2.54 -9.42 8.88
N PRO A 259 -3.19 -8.48 8.18
CA PRO A 259 -3.24 -8.31 6.72
C PRO A 259 -1.86 -8.25 6.09
N GLY A 260 -1.67 -8.87 4.92
CA GLY A 260 -0.34 -8.93 4.30
C GLY A 260 0.04 -7.60 3.65
N THR A 261 1.20 -7.54 3.00
CA THR A 261 1.71 -6.28 2.40
C THR A 261 0.94 -5.81 1.15
N HIS A 262 -0.06 -6.56 0.69
CA HIS A 262 -1.04 -6.10 -0.32
C HIS A 262 -2.40 -5.78 0.33
N GLY A 263 -2.39 -5.59 1.66
CA GLY A 263 -3.53 -5.24 2.48
C GLY A 263 -4.75 -6.15 2.34
N GLY A 264 -5.85 -5.69 2.93
CA GLY A 264 -7.21 -6.05 2.57
C GLY A 264 -7.67 -5.26 1.35
N ALA A 265 -8.07 -4.00 1.56
CA ALA A 265 -8.36 -3.10 0.47
C ALA A 265 -7.08 -2.41 -0.04
N GLU A 266 -7.09 -2.05 -1.31
CA GLU A 266 -5.96 -1.44 -2.04
C GLU A 266 -6.44 -0.25 -2.87
N TRP A 267 -5.59 0.26 -3.77
CA TRP A 267 -5.79 1.50 -4.53
C TRP A 267 -7.11 1.68 -5.26
N THR A 268 -7.82 0.60 -5.58
CA THR A 268 -9.11 0.69 -6.27
C THR A 268 -10.26 1.15 -5.37
N GLY A 269 -10.07 1.10 -4.06
CA GLY A 269 -11.06 1.55 -3.08
C GLY A 269 -12.39 0.79 -3.13
N ALA A 270 -13.46 1.50 -2.76
CA ALA A 270 -14.80 0.99 -2.63
C ALA A 270 -15.80 1.84 -3.45
N CYS A 271 -17.02 1.34 -3.62
CA CYS A 271 -18.12 2.12 -4.16
C CYS A 271 -19.31 2.12 -3.19
N PHE A 272 -20.13 3.16 -3.24
CA PHE A 272 -21.22 3.39 -2.30
C PHE A 272 -22.54 3.53 -3.05
N ASP A 273 -23.58 2.86 -2.56
CA ASP A 273 -24.94 3.02 -3.06
C ASP A 273 -25.75 3.89 -2.09
N PRO A 274 -26.13 5.13 -2.46
CA PRO A 274 -26.88 6.03 -1.59
C PRO A 274 -28.32 5.57 -1.31
N GLU A 275 -28.90 4.67 -2.12
CA GLU A 275 -30.26 4.16 -1.87
C GLU A 275 -30.29 3.14 -0.73
N SER A 276 -29.31 2.24 -0.69
CA SER A 276 -29.20 1.19 0.34
C SER A 276 -28.24 1.55 1.48
N GLU A 277 -27.46 2.62 1.31
CA GLU A 277 -26.38 3.06 2.21
C GLU A 277 -25.33 1.96 2.47
N LEU A 278 -25.17 1.09 1.47
CA LEU A 278 -24.17 0.02 1.45
C LEU A 278 -22.89 0.49 0.76
N LEU A 279 -21.77 0.18 1.39
CA LEU A 279 -20.43 0.30 0.82
C LEU A 279 -19.97 -1.07 0.33
N TYR A 280 -19.61 -1.19 -0.94
CA TYR A 280 -19.10 -2.41 -1.54
C TYR A 280 -17.58 -2.32 -1.66
N VAL A 281 -16.87 -3.35 -1.19
CA VAL A 281 -15.41 -3.39 -1.19
C VAL A 281 -14.92 -4.77 -1.61
N SER A 282 -13.91 -4.77 -2.49
CA SER A 282 -13.14 -5.98 -2.81
C SER A 282 -11.85 -6.00 -1.99
N ALA A 283 -11.44 -7.16 -1.53
CA ALA A 283 -10.26 -7.31 -0.68
C ALA A 283 -9.46 -8.57 -0.98
N THR A 284 -8.15 -8.53 -0.72
CA THR A 284 -7.25 -9.68 -0.78
C THR A 284 -6.94 -10.19 0.63
N GLU A 285 -6.90 -11.51 0.81
CA GLU A 285 -6.41 -12.16 2.03
C GLU A 285 -5.21 -13.04 1.71
N LEU A 286 -4.02 -12.42 1.73
CA LEU A 286 -2.78 -13.10 1.44
C LEU A 286 -1.68 -12.68 2.44
N PRO A 287 -1.28 -13.56 3.38
CA PRO A 287 -0.23 -13.24 4.33
C PRO A 287 1.11 -12.98 3.64
N SER A 288 1.90 -12.11 4.26
CA SER A 288 3.30 -11.88 3.89
C SER A 288 4.24 -12.42 4.95
N ILE A 289 5.42 -12.87 4.54
CA ILE A 289 6.54 -13.10 5.46
C ILE A 289 7.40 -11.84 5.46
N VAL A 290 7.63 -11.26 6.63
CA VAL A 290 8.51 -10.07 6.76
C VAL A 290 9.77 -10.47 7.51
N LYS A 291 10.91 -10.22 6.87
CA LYS A 291 12.24 -10.49 7.43
C LYS A 291 13.13 -9.27 7.26
N ILE A 292 13.83 -8.92 8.33
CA ILE A 292 14.92 -7.96 8.29
C ILE A 292 16.25 -8.62 8.65
N THR A 293 17.34 -8.05 8.16
CA THR A 293 18.71 -8.49 8.45
C THR A 293 19.52 -7.29 8.89
N ARG A 294 20.31 -7.44 9.95
CA ARG A 294 21.27 -6.39 10.35
C ARG A 294 22.33 -6.22 9.27
N ILE A 295 22.55 -4.98 8.87
CA ILE A 295 23.62 -4.60 7.95
C ILE A 295 24.77 -4.09 8.80
N ASN A 296 25.85 -4.86 8.87
CA ASN A 296 27.08 -4.48 9.58
C ASN A 296 27.98 -3.60 8.70
N ARG A 297 27.39 -2.54 8.12
CA ARG A 297 28.09 -1.54 7.32
C ARG A 297 27.41 -0.18 7.53
N PRO A 298 28.16 0.91 7.74
CA PRO A 298 27.58 2.25 7.79
C PRO A 298 26.90 2.60 6.47
N VAL A 299 25.76 3.28 6.54
CA VAL A 299 25.22 3.96 5.35
C VAL A 299 26.15 5.14 5.07
N VAL A 300 26.93 5.04 3.99
CA VAL A 300 27.79 6.11 3.50
C VAL A 300 27.17 6.72 2.26
N ASP A 301 27.35 8.03 2.08
CA ASP A 301 27.00 8.68 0.82
C ASP A 301 28.03 8.24 -0.23
N GLU A 302 27.68 7.18 -0.96
CA GLU A 302 28.57 6.59 -1.95
C GLU A 302 28.87 7.59 -3.06
N THR A 303 27.98 8.57 -3.32
CA THR A 303 28.24 9.62 -4.32
C THR A 303 29.51 10.42 -4.05
N LYS A 304 29.93 10.52 -2.79
CA LYS A 304 31.16 11.20 -2.34
C LYS A 304 32.41 10.33 -2.35
N LEU A 305 32.25 9.02 -2.55
CA LEU A 305 33.37 8.08 -2.63
C LEU A 305 33.91 8.00 -4.08
N PRO A 306 35.21 7.71 -4.27
CA PRO A 306 35.78 7.50 -5.61
C PRO A 306 35.01 6.42 -6.38
N SER A 307 34.71 6.61 -7.67
CA SER A 307 33.97 5.58 -8.42
C SER A 307 34.85 4.37 -8.76
N THR A 308 34.39 3.16 -8.44
CA THR A 308 35.06 1.88 -8.79
C THR A 308 34.50 1.31 -10.10
N ALA A 309 35.19 0.32 -10.67
CA ALA A 309 34.73 -0.36 -11.88
C ALA A 309 33.30 -0.93 -11.71
N GLY A 310 33.04 -1.60 -10.58
CA GLY A 310 31.71 -2.15 -10.27
C GLY A 310 30.63 -1.09 -10.09
N ARG A 311 30.97 0.04 -9.46
CA ARG A 311 30.03 1.15 -9.31
C ARG A 311 29.61 1.74 -10.65
N LYS A 312 30.51 1.86 -11.63
CA LYS A 312 30.15 2.34 -12.98
C LYS A 312 29.14 1.42 -13.66
N VAL A 313 29.30 0.10 -13.49
CA VAL A 313 28.32 -0.89 -13.99
C VAL A 313 26.98 -0.69 -13.27
N TYR A 314 26.99 -0.54 -11.95
CA TYR A 314 25.78 -0.28 -11.16
C TYR A 314 25.06 1.02 -11.58
N GLU A 315 25.78 2.12 -11.75
CA GLU A 315 25.25 3.42 -12.18
C GLU A 315 24.59 3.34 -13.56
N THR A 316 25.05 2.43 -14.41
CA THR A 316 24.47 2.24 -15.75
C THR A 316 23.18 1.42 -15.71
N PHE A 317 23.17 0.31 -14.96
CA PHE A 317 22.10 -0.71 -15.09
C PHE A 317 21.14 -0.80 -13.91
N CYS A 318 21.54 -0.33 -12.73
CA CYS A 318 20.83 -0.63 -11.48
C CYS A 318 20.33 0.64 -10.75
N ILE A 319 21.00 1.78 -10.91
CA ILE A 319 20.73 3.00 -10.13
C ILE A 319 19.30 3.53 -10.25
N ALA A 320 18.67 3.36 -11.42
CA ALA A 320 17.30 3.85 -11.66
C ALA A 320 16.28 3.23 -10.69
N CYS A 321 16.50 1.98 -10.27
CA CYS A 321 15.65 1.28 -9.32
C CYS A 321 16.23 1.28 -7.90
N HIS A 322 17.54 1.11 -7.76
CA HIS A 322 18.16 0.89 -6.45
C HIS A 322 18.78 2.16 -5.82
N GLY A 323 18.75 3.29 -6.55
CA GLY A 323 19.21 4.59 -6.08
C GLY A 323 20.74 4.74 -6.03
N PRO A 324 21.28 5.96 -5.90
CA PRO A 324 22.74 6.19 -5.91
C PRO A 324 23.49 5.49 -4.77
N ASN A 325 22.82 5.25 -3.65
CA ASN A 325 23.40 4.64 -2.45
C ASN A 325 22.89 3.21 -2.18
N ARG A 326 22.33 2.52 -3.19
CA ARG A 326 21.82 1.13 -3.09
C ARG A 326 20.65 0.92 -2.11
N GLN A 327 19.99 1.98 -1.69
CA GLN A 327 18.91 1.98 -0.68
C GLN A 327 17.53 1.60 -1.24
N GLY A 328 17.36 1.54 -2.56
CA GLY A 328 16.06 1.33 -3.20
C GLY A 328 15.31 2.64 -3.48
N VAL A 329 14.44 2.61 -4.48
CA VAL A 329 13.58 3.73 -4.86
C VAL A 329 12.15 3.23 -5.07
N GLY A 330 11.17 3.85 -4.40
CA GLY A 330 9.77 3.48 -4.52
C GLY A 330 9.50 2.08 -4.01
N VAL A 331 9.19 1.14 -4.91
CA VAL A 331 8.94 -0.28 -4.60
C VAL A 331 10.18 -1.17 -4.76
N ALA A 332 11.24 -0.65 -5.38
CA ALA A 332 12.48 -1.40 -5.55
C ALA A 332 13.24 -1.46 -4.22
N PRO A 333 13.69 -2.65 -3.78
CA PRO A 333 14.26 -2.82 -2.45
C PRO A 333 15.69 -2.28 -2.35
N SER A 334 16.11 -2.05 -1.11
CA SER A 334 17.53 -1.86 -0.78
C SER A 334 18.34 -3.12 -1.09
N ILE A 335 19.41 -2.94 -1.85
CA ILE A 335 20.44 -3.96 -2.09
C ILE A 335 21.72 -3.68 -1.31
N LEU A 336 21.69 -2.74 -0.35
CA LEU A 336 22.76 -2.54 0.61
C LEU A 336 22.94 -3.78 1.49
N GLY A 337 24.19 -4.17 1.79
CA GLY A 337 24.46 -5.36 2.60
C GLY A 337 23.87 -6.63 1.97
N LEU A 338 24.21 -6.91 0.72
CA LEU A 338 23.67 -8.05 -0.02
C LEU A 338 24.35 -9.37 0.36
N SER A 339 25.62 -9.33 0.76
CA SER A 339 26.44 -10.51 1.08
C SER A 339 25.89 -11.43 2.19
N PRO A 340 25.16 -10.97 3.22
CA PRO A 340 24.51 -11.87 4.19
C PRO A 340 23.22 -12.51 3.63
N ARG A 341 22.70 -12.02 2.49
CA ARG A 341 21.40 -12.41 1.91
C ARG A 341 21.55 -13.30 0.68
N LEU A 342 22.59 -13.10 -0.12
CA LEU A 342 22.83 -13.80 -1.39
C LEU A 342 24.31 -14.15 -1.56
N LYS A 343 24.58 -15.22 -2.30
CA LYS A 343 25.91 -15.61 -2.79
C LYS A 343 26.15 -15.06 -4.19
N ASP A 344 27.41 -15.03 -4.61
CA ASP A 344 27.81 -14.56 -5.95
C ASP A 344 27.03 -15.28 -7.06
N GLN A 345 26.88 -16.61 -6.95
CA GLN A 345 26.13 -17.41 -7.93
C GLN A 345 24.65 -17.01 -8.01
N ASP A 346 24.01 -16.74 -6.87
CA ASP A 346 22.61 -16.33 -6.83
C ASP A 346 22.41 -15.03 -7.63
N VAL A 347 23.33 -14.08 -7.50
CA VAL A 347 23.28 -12.81 -8.22
C VAL A 347 23.58 -12.99 -9.71
N ARG A 348 24.55 -13.84 -10.06
CA ARG A 348 24.85 -14.16 -11.48
C ARG A 348 23.67 -14.77 -12.21
N GLU A 349 22.90 -15.62 -11.54
CA GLU A 349 21.71 -16.24 -12.12
C GLU A 349 20.51 -15.27 -12.16
N LEU A 350 20.42 -14.36 -11.18
CA LEU A 350 19.31 -13.43 -11.04
C LEU A 350 19.39 -12.27 -12.05
N ILE A 351 20.56 -11.68 -12.29
CA ILE A 351 20.74 -10.53 -13.21
C ILE A 351 20.14 -10.77 -14.62
N PRO A 352 20.44 -11.87 -15.33
CA PRO A 352 19.94 -12.09 -16.69
C PRO A 352 18.47 -12.51 -16.73
N LYS A 353 17.92 -13.05 -15.64
CA LYS A 353 16.53 -13.53 -15.58
C LYS A 353 15.56 -12.50 -15.01
N GLY A 354 16.08 -11.56 -14.22
CA GLY A 354 15.27 -10.74 -13.34
C GLY A 354 14.59 -11.57 -12.23
N ARG A 355 13.86 -10.90 -11.34
CA ARG A 355 13.03 -11.54 -10.32
C ARG A 355 11.91 -10.62 -9.88
N GLY A 356 10.67 -11.08 -10.00
CA GLY A 356 9.51 -10.27 -9.62
C GLY A 356 9.43 -8.99 -10.47
N GLY A 357 9.48 -7.82 -9.81
CA GLY A 357 9.48 -6.52 -10.49
C GLY A 357 10.84 -6.07 -11.03
N MET A 358 11.93 -6.81 -10.77
CA MET A 358 13.24 -6.52 -11.35
C MET A 358 13.31 -7.09 -12.77
N PRO A 359 13.46 -6.25 -13.82
CA PRO A 359 13.56 -6.72 -15.19
C PRO A 359 14.86 -7.51 -15.43
N PRO A 360 14.88 -8.43 -16.40
CA PRO A 360 16.14 -9.01 -16.86
C PRO A 360 17.04 -7.91 -17.43
N LEU A 361 18.30 -7.88 -17.00
CA LEU A 361 19.28 -6.93 -17.52
C LEU A 361 19.95 -7.47 -18.80
N PRO A 362 20.49 -6.59 -19.67
CA PRO A 362 21.28 -7.00 -20.83
C PRO A 362 22.45 -7.91 -20.41
N VAL A 363 22.98 -8.69 -21.35
CA VAL A 363 24.13 -9.58 -21.10
C VAL A 363 25.35 -8.73 -20.73
N LEU A 364 25.59 -8.57 -19.44
CA LEU A 364 26.86 -8.09 -18.90
C LEU A 364 27.93 -9.11 -19.30
N ASN A 365 29.08 -8.64 -19.79
CA ASN A 365 30.20 -9.54 -19.99
C ASN A 365 30.75 -10.01 -18.64
N LYS A 366 31.52 -11.10 -18.64
CA LYS A 366 32.06 -11.71 -17.41
C LYS A 366 32.75 -10.69 -16.50
N LYS A 367 33.59 -9.82 -17.06
CA LYS A 367 34.31 -8.80 -16.30
C LYS A 367 33.37 -7.78 -15.65
N GLN A 368 32.36 -7.31 -16.39
CA GLN A 368 31.36 -6.39 -15.84
C GLN A 368 30.55 -7.02 -14.71
N THR A 369 30.19 -8.31 -14.85
CA THR A 369 29.50 -9.04 -13.77
C THR A 369 30.39 -9.20 -12.54
N ASP A 370 31.66 -9.55 -12.74
CA ASP A 370 32.63 -9.71 -11.65
C ASP A 370 32.84 -8.36 -10.93
N ASP A 371 33.12 -7.29 -11.67
CA ASP A 371 33.28 -5.95 -11.12
C ASP A 371 32.01 -5.51 -10.36
N LEU A 372 30.82 -5.76 -10.91
CA LEU A 372 29.54 -5.45 -10.27
C LEU A 372 29.36 -6.23 -8.96
N LEU A 373 29.70 -7.52 -8.93
CA LEU A 373 29.63 -8.33 -7.71
C LEU A 373 30.55 -7.80 -6.62
N GLU A 374 31.79 -7.44 -6.97
CA GLU A 374 32.73 -6.85 -6.01
C GLU A 374 32.15 -5.58 -5.38
N TYR A 375 31.47 -4.75 -6.17
CA TYR A 375 30.80 -3.56 -5.65
C TYR A 375 29.55 -3.90 -4.83
N LEU A 376 28.66 -4.75 -5.34
CA LEU A 376 27.41 -5.12 -4.65
C LEU A 376 27.66 -5.80 -3.30
N PHE A 377 28.77 -6.53 -3.17
CA PHE A 377 29.15 -7.28 -1.97
C PHE A 377 30.19 -6.57 -1.11
N ASP A 378 30.49 -5.30 -1.42
CA ASP A 378 31.36 -4.43 -0.65
C ASP A 378 32.82 -4.93 -0.55
N ARG A 379 33.30 -5.56 -1.62
CA ARG A 379 34.67 -6.09 -1.78
C ARG A 379 35.56 -5.22 -2.69
N ASP A 380 34.96 -4.27 -3.41
CA ASP A 380 35.64 -3.39 -4.37
C ASP A 380 36.57 -2.34 -3.75
N ARG A 381 36.47 -2.14 -2.43
CA ARG A 381 37.23 -1.15 -1.65
C ARG A 381 37.11 -1.42 -0.15
N GLU A 382 37.89 -0.69 0.63
CA GLU A 382 37.67 -0.59 2.08
C GLU A 382 36.51 0.38 2.39
N TYR A 383 35.59 -0.06 3.24
CA TYR A 383 34.49 0.77 3.75
C TYR A 383 34.75 1.14 5.20
N PRO A 384 34.26 2.31 5.67
CA PRO A 384 34.38 2.68 7.08
C PRO A 384 33.83 1.59 7.98
N LYS A 385 34.57 1.26 9.04
CA LYS A 385 34.14 0.24 10.00
C LYS A 385 32.86 0.71 10.69
N PRO A 386 31.85 -0.16 10.86
CA PRO A 386 30.68 0.18 11.63
C PRO A 386 31.06 0.47 13.08
N LEU A 387 30.34 1.40 13.71
CA LEU A 387 30.37 1.53 15.16
C LEU A 387 30.02 0.18 15.78
N GLU A 388 30.68 -0.21 16.87
CA GLU A 388 30.42 -1.51 17.51
C GLU A 388 28.98 -1.61 18.05
N ARG A 389 28.46 -0.48 18.58
CA ARG A 389 27.10 -0.35 19.15
C ARG A 389 26.46 0.97 18.74
N PRO A 390 26.04 1.13 17.48
CA PRO A 390 25.36 2.34 17.06
C PRO A 390 24.01 2.42 17.78
N GLU A 391 23.61 3.63 18.17
CA GLU A 391 22.27 3.89 18.72
C GLU A 391 21.16 3.50 17.74
N ARG A 392 21.45 3.60 16.43
CA ARG A 392 20.60 3.17 15.31
C ARG A 392 21.40 2.25 14.38
N PRO A 393 21.39 0.94 14.63
CA PRO A 393 21.98 -0.02 13.70
C PRO A 393 21.23 -0.01 12.38
N THR A 394 21.94 -0.21 11.26
CA THR A 394 21.33 -0.30 9.93
C THR A 394 20.72 -1.69 9.73
N TYR A 395 19.54 -1.73 9.10
CA TYR A 395 18.88 -2.97 8.72
C TYR A 395 18.48 -2.96 7.24
N GLY A 396 18.45 -4.14 6.65
CA GLY A 396 17.94 -4.39 5.31
C GLY A 396 16.66 -5.19 5.36
N PHE A 397 15.70 -4.85 4.49
CA PHE A 397 14.46 -5.59 4.31
C PHE A 397 14.63 -6.69 3.25
N GLY A 398 14.09 -7.88 3.53
CA GLY A 398 14.18 -9.07 2.67
C GLY A 398 13.29 -9.06 1.42
N GLY A 399 12.59 -7.95 1.13
CA GLY A 399 11.59 -7.86 0.07
C GLY A 399 10.20 -8.33 0.54
N PHE A 400 9.23 -8.43 -0.37
CA PHE A 400 7.81 -8.67 -0.06
C PHE A 400 7.34 -10.12 -0.34
N PRO A 401 7.94 -11.18 0.24
CA PRO A 401 7.49 -12.53 -0.02
C PRO A 401 6.10 -12.76 0.59
N LYS A 402 5.28 -13.50 -0.16
CA LYS A 402 3.96 -13.94 0.27
C LYS A 402 4.03 -15.37 0.77
N LEU A 403 3.17 -15.73 1.71
CA LEU A 403 3.06 -17.09 2.21
C LEU A 403 2.21 -17.91 1.23
N PHE A 404 2.80 -18.95 0.66
CA PHE A 404 2.13 -19.88 -0.26
C PHE A 404 2.33 -21.33 0.18
N ASP A 405 1.42 -22.21 -0.19
CA ASP A 405 1.61 -23.66 -0.07
C ASP A 405 2.51 -24.21 -1.20
N HIS A 406 2.79 -25.51 -1.14
CA HIS A 406 3.66 -26.19 -2.11
C HIS A 406 3.11 -26.24 -3.54
N GLU A 407 1.83 -25.93 -3.76
CA GLU A 407 1.19 -25.86 -5.08
C GLU A 407 1.06 -24.41 -5.57
N GLY A 408 1.53 -23.42 -4.78
CA GLY A 408 1.48 -22.01 -5.12
C GLY A 408 0.17 -21.31 -4.71
N TYR A 409 -0.72 -21.97 -3.96
CA TYR A 409 -1.92 -21.34 -3.43
C TYR A 409 -1.62 -20.55 -2.15
N PRO A 410 -2.40 -19.51 -1.81
CA PRO A 410 -2.19 -18.76 -0.57
C PRO A 410 -2.07 -19.66 0.66
N GLY A 411 -1.04 -19.44 1.48
CA GLY A 411 -0.73 -20.25 2.65
C GLY A 411 -1.60 -19.92 3.87
N ILE A 412 -2.89 -19.69 3.63
CA ILE A 412 -3.93 -19.45 4.62
C ILE A 412 -5.22 -20.14 4.16
N LYS A 413 -6.14 -20.48 5.07
CA LYS A 413 -7.48 -20.99 4.67
C LYS A 413 -8.24 -19.93 3.85
N PRO A 414 -9.04 -20.32 2.83
CA PRO A 414 -9.88 -19.40 2.09
C PRO A 414 -10.95 -18.74 2.98
N PRO A 415 -11.55 -17.60 2.57
CA PRO A 415 -11.37 -16.95 1.28
C PRO A 415 -10.04 -16.20 1.14
N TRP A 416 -9.46 -16.23 -0.06
CA TRP A 416 -8.22 -15.52 -0.44
C TRP A 416 -8.47 -14.20 -1.17
N GLY A 417 -9.68 -14.07 -1.72
CA GLY A 417 -10.24 -12.85 -2.28
C GLY A 417 -11.67 -12.73 -1.81
N ILE A 418 -12.10 -11.51 -1.51
CA ILE A 418 -13.41 -11.24 -0.92
C ILE A 418 -14.08 -10.10 -1.69
N LEU A 419 -15.40 -10.20 -1.84
CA LEU A 419 -16.28 -9.07 -2.10
C LEU A 419 -17.24 -8.98 -0.91
N ALA A 420 -17.40 -7.79 -0.35
CA ALA A 420 -18.26 -7.55 0.80
C ALA A 420 -19.11 -6.30 0.61
N ALA A 421 -20.30 -6.31 1.21
CA ALA A 421 -21.13 -5.14 1.40
C ALA A 421 -21.23 -4.80 2.89
N ILE A 422 -20.99 -3.53 3.23
CA ILE A 422 -20.99 -3.02 4.60
C ILE A 422 -22.12 -2.00 4.71
N ASN A 423 -23.03 -2.18 5.67
CA ASN A 423 -24.05 -1.19 5.98
C ASN A 423 -23.42 -0.08 6.83
N LEU A 424 -23.30 1.14 6.30
CA LEU A 424 -22.59 2.22 7.00
C LEU A 424 -23.39 2.85 8.15
N ASN A 425 -24.69 2.56 8.28
CA ASN A 425 -25.50 3.01 9.42
C ASN A 425 -25.25 2.15 10.67
N THR A 426 -25.11 0.84 10.48
CA THR A 426 -24.92 -0.13 11.57
C THR A 426 -23.45 -0.52 11.76
N GLY A 427 -22.64 -0.37 10.72
CA GLY A 427 -21.25 -0.84 10.68
C GLY A 427 -21.15 -2.34 10.48
N LYS A 428 -22.24 -3.04 10.16
CA LYS A 428 -22.26 -4.50 10.02
C LYS A 428 -22.08 -4.92 8.56
N LEU A 429 -21.46 -6.08 8.35
CA LEU A 429 -21.47 -6.73 7.04
C LEU A 429 -22.90 -7.12 6.70
N SER A 430 -23.40 -6.63 5.56
CA SER A 430 -24.67 -7.09 4.99
C SER A 430 -24.47 -8.47 4.37
N TRP A 431 -23.36 -8.66 3.66
CA TRP A 431 -22.91 -9.95 3.14
C TRP A 431 -21.41 -9.91 2.85
N LYS A 432 -20.80 -11.10 2.77
CA LYS A 432 -19.39 -11.32 2.43
C LYS A 432 -19.25 -12.64 1.66
N ILE A 433 -18.65 -12.61 0.47
CA ILE A 433 -18.48 -13.78 -0.39
C ILE A 433 -17.02 -13.96 -0.87
N PRO A 434 -16.57 -15.19 -1.18
CA PRO A 434 -15.32 -15.40 -1.92
C PRO A 434 -15.38 -14.74 -3.30
N TYR A 435 -14.34 -14.02 -3.68
CA TYR A 435 -14.25 -13.27 -4.94
C TYR A 435 -13.07 -13.74 -5.81
N GLY A 436 -13.39 -14.35 -6.94
CA GLY A 436 -12.44 -14.96 -7.88
C GLY A 436 -12.36 -16.47 -7.75
N GLU A 437 -11.82 -17.10 -8.78
CA GLU A 437 -11.81 -18.55 -8.95
C GLU A 437 -10.42 -19.08 -9.31
N TYR A 438 -10.01 -20.17 -8.66
CA TYR A 438 -8.95 -21.04 -9.18
C TYR A 438 -9.60 -22.24 -9.87
N GLU A 439 -9.73 -22.18 -11.20
CA GLU A 439 -10.47 -23.18 -12.00
C GLU A 439 -10.00 -24.62 -11.74
N LYS A 440 -8.70 -24.82 -11.45
CA LYS A 440 -8.14 -26.13 -11.08
C LYS A 440 -8.72 -26.67 -9.77
N LEU A 441 -9.00 -25.82 -8.78
CA LEU A 441 -9.56 -26.25 -7.49
C LEU A 441 -11.06 -26.49 -7.59
N THR A 442 -11.80 -25.64 -8.30
CA THR A 442 -13.24 -25.84 -8.52
C THR A 442 -13.52 -27.08 -9.36
N ALA A 443 -12.69 -27.37 -10.37
CA ALA A 443 -12.75 -28.64 -11.11
C ALA A 443 -12.50 -29.89 -10.24
N GLN A 444 -11.88 -29.74 -9.06
CA GLN A 444 -11.70 -30.80 -8.07
C GLN A 444 -12.84 -30.87 -7.04
N GLY A 445 -13.91 -30.11 -7.24
CA GLY A 445 -15.06 -30.07 -6.34
C GLY A 445 -14.90 -29.15 -5.11
N MET A 446 -13.83 -28.33 -5.06
CA MET A 446 -13.71 -27.33 -4.00
C MET A 446 -14.67 -26.16 -4.23
N PRO A 447 -15.26 -25.60 -3.17
CA PRO A 447 -15.98 -24.33 -3.26
C PRO A 447 -15.08 -23.20 -3.76
N LEU A 448 -15.70 -22.10 -4.20
CA LEU A 448 -14.98 -20.88 -4.57
C LEU A 448 -14.11 -20.42 -3.39
N THR A 449 -12.81 -20.32 -3.64
CA THR A 449 -11.82 -19.92 -2.64
C THR A 449 -11.56 -18.41 -2.66
N GLY A 450 -11.99 -17.70 -3.69
CA GLY A 450 -11.49 -16.37 -3.99
C GLY A 450 -10.07 -16.41 -4.57
N THR A 451 -9.65 -15.29 -5.16
CA THR A 451 -8.28 -15.07 -5.65
C THR A 451 -7.81 -13.68 -5.24
N ARG A 452 -6.50 -13.45 -5.26
CA ARG A 452 -5.96 -12.08 -5.18
C ARG A 452 -6.67 -11.17 -6.20
N ASN A 453 -7.08 -9.98 -5.76
CA ASN A 453 -7.82 -9.04 -6.60
C ASN A 453 -7.38 -7.58 -6.41
N PHE A 454 -7.44 -6.80 -7.50
CA PHE A 454 -7.06 -5.38 -7.56
C PHE A 454 -7.93 -4.56 -8.53
N GLY A 455 -9.20 -4.93 -8.72
CA GLY A 455 -10.07 -4.25 -9.69
C GLY A 455 -11.07 -3.29 -9.07
N GLY A 456 -11.45 -3.43 -7.80
CA GLY A 456 -12.47 -2.58 -7.17
C GLY A 456 -13.88 -2.75 -7.76
N PRO A 457 -14.90 -2.22 -7.07
CA PRO A 457 -16.30 -2.34 -7.48
C PRO A 457 -16.90 -1.08 -8.10
N LEU A 458 -17.94 -1.26 -8.92
CA LEU A 458 -18.87 -0.24 -9.41
C LEU A 458 -20.30 -0.67 -9.08
N VAL A 459 -21.07 0.14 -8.37
CA VAL A 459 -22.50 -0.14 -8.12
C VAL A 459 -23.38 0.71 -9.03
N THR A 460 -24.51 0.15 -9.47
CA THR A 460 -25.46 0.81 -10.36
C THR A 460 -26.87 0.82 -9.75
N LYS A 461 -27.69 1.79 -10.19
CA LYS A 461 -29.11 1.88 -9.82
C LYS A 461 -29.93 0.63 -10.23
N GLY A 462 -29.47 -0.10 -11.25
CA GLY A 462 -30.10 -1.34 -11.70
C GLY A 462 -29.97 -2.53 -10.74
N GLY A 463 -29.38 -2.35 -9.55
CA GLY A 463 -29.26 -3.42 -8.56
C GLY A 463 -28.02 -4.29 -8.72
N LEU A 464 -27.05 -3.85 -9.53
CA LEU A 464 -25.85 -4.64 -9.84
C LEU A 464 -24.58 -3.97 -9.31
N VAL A 465 -23.68 -4.81 -8.80
CA VAL A 465 -22.28 -4.47 -8.51
C VAL A 465 -21.39 -5.15 -9.55
N PHE A 466 -20.66 -4.38 -10.35
CA PHE A 466 -19.67 -4.86 -11.29
C PHE A 466 -18.28 -4.84 -10.67
N CYS A 467 -17.52 -5.93 -10.82
CA CYS A 467 -16.15 -6.01 -10.33
C CYS A 467 -15.26 -6.76 -11.33
N SER A 468 -13.98 -6.37 -11.38
CA SER A 468 -12.92 -7.09 -12.09
C SER A 468 -11.69 -7.28 -11.21
N GLY A 469 -10.59 -7.76 -11.79
CA GLY A 469 -9.27 -7.72 -11.17
C GLY A 469 -8.86 -8.97 -10.41
N THR A 470 -9.68 -10.03 -10.45
CA THR A 470 -9.34 -11.37 -9.98
C THR A 470 -8.35 -12.06 -10.93
N ALA A 471 -7.59 -13.02 -10.40
CA ALA A 471 -6.52 -13.72 -11.13
C ALA A 471 -7.03 -14.58 -12.30
N ASP A 472 -8.33 -14.86 -12.36
CA ASP A 472 -9.01 -15.59 -13.44
C ASP A 472 -9.36 -14.74 -14.68
N ASN A 473 -8.96 -13.46 -14.69
CA ASN A 473 -9.21 -12.52 -15.77
C ASN A 473 -10.70 -12.32 -16.09
N LYS A 474 -11.61 -12.42 -15.11
CA LYS A 474 -13.05 -12.18 -15.35
C LYS A 474 -13.50 -10.80 -14.87
N ILE A 475 -14.44 -10.20 -15.59
CA ILE A 475 -15.35 -9.17 -15.08
C ILE A 475 -16.67 -9.84 -14.71
N ARG A 476 -17.28 -9.43 -13.61
CA ARG A 476 -18.49 -10.04 -13.04
C ARG A 476 -19.52 -9.00 -12.68
N ALA A 477 -20.78 -9.41 -12.66
CA ALA A 477 -21.90 -8.67 -12.09
C ALA A 477 -22.54 -9.48 -10.96
N PHE A 478 -22.73 -8.83 -9.83
CA PHE A 478 -23.34 -9.39 -8.63
C PHE A 478 -24.63 -8.66 -8.29
N ASP A 479 -25.60 -9.39 -7.77
CA ASP A 479 -26.78 -8.80 -7.14
C ASP A 479 -26.34 -7.97 -5.91
N LYS A 480 -26.70 -6.67 -5.88
CA LYS A 480 -26.21 -5.75 -4.83
C LYS A 480 -26.71 -6.12 -3.43
N ALA A 481 -27.88 -6.74 -3.31
CA ALA A 481 -28.50 -7.06 -2.03
C ALA A 481 -27.93 -8.35 -1.40
N THR A 482 -27.53 -9.31 -2.22
CA THR A 482 -27.17 -10.68 -1.78
C THR A 482 -25.73 -11.06 -2.07
N GLY A 483 -25.05 -10.36 -2.98
CA GLY A 483 -23.72 -10.73 -3.46
C GLY A 483 -23.72 -11.93 -4.41
N LYS A 484 -24.89 -12.44 -4.83
CA LYS A 484 -24.97 -13.56 -5.78
C LYS A 484 -24.39 -13.15 -7.14
N GLU A 485 -23.45 -13.93 -7.68
CA GLU A 485 -22.97 -13.74 -9.06
C GLU A 485 -24.13 -14.04 -10.03
N LEU A 486 -24.44 -13.07 -10.89
CA LEU A 486 -25.51 -13.16 -11.90
C LEU A 486 -24.96 -13.31 -13.31
N TRP A 487 -23.74 -12.81 -13.53
CA TRP A 487 -23.10 -12.83 -14.84
C TRP A 487 -21.58 -12.68 -14.72
N ALA A 488 -20.86 -13.28 -15.67
CA ALA A 488 -19.42 -13.09 -15.83
C ALA A 488 -19.01 -13.15 -17.30
N ALA A 489 -17.92 -12.45 -17.63
CA ALA A 489 -17.21 -12.59 -18.90
C ALA A 489 -15.70 -12.60 -18.68
N ARG A 490 -14.97 -13.33 -19.54
CA ARG A 490 -13.50 -13.35 -19.52
C ARG A 490 -12.96 -12.15 -20.32
N LEU A 491 -12.05 -11.42 -19.70
CA LEU A 491 -11.25 -10.36 -20.27
C LEU A 491 -9.96 -10.95 -20.87
N PRO A 492 -9.31 -10.27 -21.84
CA PRO A 492 -8.03 -10.70 -22.38
C PRO A 492 -6.90 -10.67 -21.34
N PHE A 493 -7.00 -9.82 -20.31
CA PHE A 493 -6.04 -9.68 -19.21
C PHE A 493 -6.75 -9.29 -17.91
N VAL A 494 -6.04 -9.29 -16.78
CA VAL A 494 -6.58 -8.85 -15.48
C VAL A 494 -7.04 -7.38 -15.56
N GLY A 495 -8.31 -7.12 -15.28
CA GLY A 495 -8.85 -5.76 -15.16
C GLY A 495 -8.54 -5.13 -13.81
N SER A 496 -7.35 -4.54 -13.65
CA SER A 496 -6.84 -3.97 -12.38
C SER A 496 -7.32 -2.54 -12.07
N ALA A 497 -8.46 -2.14 -12.62
CA ALA A 497 -9.09 -0.84 -12.40
C ALA A 497 -10.61 -1.01 -12.25
N PRO A 498 -11.29 -0.12 -11.50
CA PRO A 498 -12.74 -0.18 -11.35
C PRO A 498 -13.45 -0.11 -12.70
N PRO A 499 -14.50 -0.92 -12.93
CA PRO A 499 -15.38 -0.73 -14.08
C PRO A 499 -15.96 0.68 -14.11
N ALA A 500 -16.23 1.19 -15.32
CA ALA A 500 -16.94 2.44 -15.54
C ALA A 500 -18.19 2.19 -16.40
N THR A 501 -19.19 3.07 -16.30
CA THR A 501 -20.41 3.01 -17.10
C THR A 501 -20.80 4.40 -17.59
N TYR A 502 -21.44 4.47 -18.76
CA TYR A 502 -21.96 5.68 -19.38
C TYR A 502 -23.09 5.30 -20.35
N ALA A 503 -23.85 6.29 -20.81
CA ALA A 503 -24.87 6.11 -21.84
C ALA A 503 -24.53 6.95 -23.08
N VAL A 504 -24.87 6.44 -24.26
CA VAL A 504 -24.73 7.13 -25.54
C VAL A 504 -26.06 7.02 -26.27
N ASN A 505 -26.57 8.13 -26.79
CA ASN A 505 -27.86 8.20 -27.49
C ASN A 505 -29.06 7.71 -26.65
N SER A 506 -29.04 7.98 -25.35
CA SER A 506 -30.12 7.63 -24.40
C SER A 506 -31.26 8.62 -24.41
#